data_AF-A0A971LJR6-F1
#
_entry.id   AF-A0A971LJR6-F1
#
_cell.length_a   1.000
_cell.length_b   1.000
_cell.length_c   1.000
_cell.angle_alpha   90.00
_cell.angle_beta   90.00
_cell.angle_gamma   90.00
#
_symmetry.space_group_name_H-M   'P 1'
#
loop_
_entity.id
_entity.type
_entity.pdbx_description
1 polymer ?
#
loop_
_entity_poly.entity_id
_entity_poly.type
_entity_poly.pdbx_seq_one_letter_code
_entity_poly.pdbx_strand_id
1 'polypeptide(L)'
;MSFRLPIDVRTACRKGEWTGVTAGLCGPFAQANLVILPAAWAFDFLRFCQANPKPCPVLEVTDPGDPLLKRIAPQADLRTDLPRYRVYRDGQLVDEVLDITSLWQDDFVGFLIGCSFSFEAELLAANIPVRHIEVDSNVPMYRTNIPCHPAGRFHGPVVVSMRPMLAQQAIQATII
;
A
#
# COMPACT_ATOMS: atom_id res chain seq x y z
N MET A 1 -14.88 2.09 -15.41
CA MET A 1 -15.76 2.20 -14.22
C MET A 1 -15.20 3.29 -13.34
N SER A 2 -16.01 4.21 -12.82
CA SER A 2 -15.55 5.23 -11.87
C SER A 2 -16.11 4.90 -10.49
N PHE A 3 -15.33 4.23 -9.65
CA PHE A 3 -15.71 4.01 -8.26
C PHE A 3 -15.67 5.33 -7.49
N ARG A 4 -16.74 5.63 -6.75
CA ARG A 4 -16.84 6.86 -5.94
C ARG A 4 -16.59 6.61 -4.46
N LEU A 5 -16.97 5.44 -3.94
CA LEU A 5 -16.78 5.08 -2.53
C LEU A 5 -15.80 3.91 -2.39
N PRO A 6 -14.94 3.93 -1.35
CA PRO A 6 -13.98 2.84 -1.12
C PRO A 6 -14.62 1.46 -0.97
N ILE A 7 -15.84 1.39 -0.41
CA ILE A 7 -16.57 0.13 -0.25
C ILE A 7 -16.93 -0.51 -1.59
N ASP A 8 -17.20 0.30 -2.63
CA ASP A 8 -17.55 -0.19 -3.96
C ASP A 8 -16.33 -0.86 -4.61
N VAL A 9 -15.15 -0.25 -4.47
CA VAL A 9 -13.87 -0.82 -4.95
C VAL A 9 -13.62 -2.14 -4.25
N ARG A 10 -13.65 -2.16 -2.92
CA ARG A 10 -13.40 -3.38 -2.13
C ARG A 10 -14.38 -4.50 -2.48
N THR A 11 -15.66 -4.15 -2.70
CA THR A 11 -16.68 -5.11 -3.12
C THR A 11 -16.39 -5.67 -4.51
N ALA A 12 -15.96 -4.84 -5.46
CA ALA A 12 -15.58 -5.28 -6.80
C ALA A 12 -14.32 -6.16 -6.77
N CYS A 13 -13.31 -5.82 -5.95
CA CYS A 13 -12.13 -6.67 -5.72
C CYS A 13 -12.53 -8.03 -5.17
N ARG A 14 -13.36 -8.05 -4.11
CA ARG A 14 -13.85 -9.28 -3.47
C ARG A 14 -14.58 -10.22 -4.44
N LYS A 15 -15.29 -9.65 -5.42
CA LYS A 15 -15.99 -10.43 -6.47
C LYS A 15 -15.09 -10.80 -7.65
N GLY A 16 -13.85 -10.34 -7.69
CA GLY A 16 -12.95 -10.49 -8.83
C GLY A 16 -13.33 -9.62 -10.05
N GLU A 17 -14.25 -8.65 -9.88
CA GLU A 17 -14.71 -7.74 -10.93
C GLU A 17 -13.69 -6.62 -11.20
N TRP A 18 -12.85 -6.27 -10.22
CA TRP A 18 -11.76 -5.32 -10.38
C TRP A 18 -10.41 -5.93 -9.99
N THR A 19 -9.48 -6.01 -10.95
CA THR A 19 -8.13 -6.59 -10.77
C THR A 19 -7.02 -5.67 -11.26
N GLY A 20 -7.37 -4.43 -11.59
CA GLY A 20 -6.47 -3.41 -12.13
C GLY A 20 -5.83 -2.53 -11.05
N VAL A 21 -5.13 -1.48 -11.51
CA VAL A 21 -4.52 -0.47 -10.62
C VAL A 21 -5.59 0.30 -9.85
N THR A 22 -5.29 0.69 -8.61
CA THR A 22 -6.22 1.50 -7.80
C THR A 22 -5.88 2.99 -7.83
N ALA A 23 -4.79 3.40 -8.48
CA ALA A 23 -4.40 4.80 -8.60
C ALA A 23 -5.54 5.64 -9.20
N GLY A 24 -5.83 6.79 -8.60
CA GLY A 24 -6.94 7.67 -9.01
C GLY A 24 -8.34 7.21 -8.62
N LEU A 25 -8.52 5.99 -8.09
CA LEU A 25 -9.83 5.55 -7.59
C LEU A 25 -10.16 6.22 -6.26
N CYS A 26 -11.43 6.58 -6.09
CA CYS A 26 -11.96 7.15 -4.86
C CYS A 26 -11.26 8.44 -4.40
N GLY A 27 -10.71 9.25 -5.33
CA GLY A 27 -10.28 10.64 -5.12
C GLY A 27 -9.64 10.93 -3.74
N PRO A 28 -10.37 11.56 -2.80
CA PRO A 28 -9.82 12.03 -1.52
C PRO A 28 -9.58 10.92 -0.48
N PHE A 29 -10.01 9.68 -0.73
CA PHE A 29 -9.87 8.60 0.24
C PHE A 29 -8.46 8.04 0.24
N ALA A 30 -7.89 7.86 1.44
CA ALA A 30 -6.57 7.27 1.57
C ALA A 30 -6.53 5.82 1.05
N GLN A 31 -5.45 5.49 0.36
CA GLN A 31 -5.11 4.12 -0.01
C GLN A 31 -3.91 3.66 0.82
N ALA A 32 -3.79 2.34 1.03
CA ALA A 32 -2.75 1.74 1.84
C ALA A 32 -2.07 0.59 1.09
N ASN A 33 -0.78 0.42 1.33
CA ASN A 33 -0.05 -0.80 1.02
C ASN A 33 -0.32 -1.84 2.11
N LEU A 34 -0.19 -3.12 1.76
CA LEU A 34 -0.44 -4.24 2.67
C LEU A 34 0.80 -5.13 2.79
N VAL A 35 1.16 -5.47 4.03
CA VAL A 35 2.11 -6.54 4.33
C VAL A 35 1.46 -7.46 5.36
N ILE A 36 1.47 -8.78 5.11
CA ILE A 36 0.93 -9.79 6.03
C ILE A 36 2.05 -10.75 6.38
N LEU A 37 2.26 -10.98 7.67
CA LEU A 37 3.37 -11.77 8.20
C LEU A 37 2.89 -12.64 9.38
N PRO A 38 3.54 -13.78 9.67
CA PRO A 38 3.35 -14.50 10.92
C PRO A 38 3.58 -13.61 12.15
N ALA A 39 2.85 -13.83 13.24
CA ALA A 39 2.95 -13.07 14.49
C ALA A 39 4.38 -13.06 15.06
N ALA A 40 5.11 -14.17 14.87
CA ALA A 40 6.51 -14.28 15.27
C ALA A 40 7.44 -13.25 14.61
N TRP A 41 7.02 -12.62 13.51
CA TRP A 41 7.77 -11.62 12.75
C TRP A 41 7.19 -10.21 12.92
N ALA A 42 5.94 -10.11 13.38
CA ALA A 42 5.21 -8.85 13.50
C ALA A 42 5.92 -7.83 14.41
N PHE A 43 6.52 -8.26 15.52
CA PHE A 43 7.24 -7.35 16.42
C PHE A 43 8.47 -6.71 15.76
N ASP A 44 9.29 -7.51 15.09
CA ASP A 44 10.47 -7.00 14.36
C ASP A 44 10.04 -6.05 13.24
N PHE A 45 8.96 -6.38 12.52
CA PHE A 45 8.44 -5.54 11.45
C PHE A 45 7.87 -4.22 11.97
N LEU A 46 7.13 -4.24 13.09
CA LEU A 46 6.64 -3.02 13.73
C LEU A 46 7.79 -2.11 14.16
N ARG A 47 8.85 -2.67 14.74
CA ARG A 47 10.07 -1.92 15.07
C ARG A 47 10.76 -1.37 13.83
N PHE A 48 10.79 -2.14 12.74
CA PHE A 48 11.31 -1.68 11.45
C PHE A 48 10.53 -0.49 10.93
N CYS A 49 9.20 -0.53 10.96
CA CYS A 49 8.36 0.59 10.58
C CYS A 49 8.55 1.81 11.49
N GLN A 50 8.64 1.62 12.81
CA GLN A 50 8.89 2.70 13.77
C GLN A 50 10.26 3.36 13.58
N ALA A 51 11.29 2.58 13.24
CA ALA A 51 12.62 3.10 12.93
C ALA A 51 12.67 3.81 11.56
N ASN A 52 11.70 3.54 10.68
CA ASN A 52 11.63 4.05 9.32
C ASN A 52 10.25 4.65 8.99
N PRO A 53 9.79 5.67 9.74
CA PRO A 53 8.39 6.14 9.65
C PRO A 53 8.07 6.84 8.32
N LYS A 54 9.08 7.38 7.62
CA LYS A 54 8.91 8.00 6.30
C LYS A 54 8.59 6.97 5.19
N PRO A 55 9.40 5.91 4.99
CA PRO A 55 9.09 4.89 4.00
C PRO A 55 8.06 3.86 4.47
N CYS A 56 7.83 3.71 5.77
CA CYS A 56 6.90 2.72 6.34
C CYS A 56 5.91 3.32 7.36
N PRO A 57 5.10 4.33 6.99
CA PRO A 57 4.12 4.93 7.90
C PRO A 57 2.99 3.93 8.19
N VAL A 58 2.91 3.41 9.41
CA VAL A 58 1.85 2.46 9.80
C VAL A 58 0.53 3.19 10.04
N LEU A 59 -0.53 2.75 9.38
CA LEU A 59 -1.90 3.26 9.55
C LEU A 59 -2.72 2.40 10.51
N GLU A 60 -2.67 1.07 10.35
CA GLU A 60 -3.35 0.09 11.20
C GLU A 60 -2.57 -1.23 11.19
N VAL A 61 -2.63 -1.94 12.31
CA VAL A 61 -2.11 -3.31 12.47
C VAL A 61 -3.27 -4.15 12.98
N THR A 62 -3.52 -5.30 12.37
CA THR A 62 -4.57 -6.22 12.84
C THR A 62 -4.13 -7.01 14.07
N ASP A 63 -5.09 -7.57 14.80
CA ASP A 63 -4.78 -8.60 15.77
C ASP A 63 -4.33 -9.88 15.05
N PRO A 64 -3.46 -10.72 15.66
CA PRO A 64 -3.06 -12.00 15.08
C PRO A 64 -4.26 -12.87 14.72
N GLY A 65 -4.27 -13.39 13.49
CA GLY A 65 -5.32 -14.24 12.94
C GLY A 65 -6.57 -13.50 12.47
N ASP A 66 -6.77 -12.23 12.85
CA ASP A 66 -7.94 -11.46 12.47
C ASP A 66 -7.73 -10.78 11.09
N PRO A 67 -8.46 -11.20 10.05
CA PRO A 67 -8.32 -10.61 8.72
C PRO A 67 -9.10 -9.30 8.57
N LEU A 68 -9.89 -8.89 9.56
CA LEU A 68 -10.76 -7.74 9.46
C LEU A 68 -10.10 -6.48 10.01
N LEU A 69 -10.22 -5.39 9.25
CA LEU A 69 -9.87 -4.07 9.73
C LEU A 69 -10.94 -3.54 10.70
N LYS A 70 -10.48 -2.82 11.73
CA LYS A 70 -11.33 -2.31 12.82
C LYS A 70 -11.41 -0.78 12.83
N ARG A 71 -10.40 -0.07 12.32
CA ARG A 71 -10.32 1.40 12.45
C ARG A 71 -10.44 2.15 11.13
N ILE A 72 -9.51 1.97 10.19
CA ILE A 72 -9.41 2.81 8.99
C ILE A 72 -10.44 2.45 7.92
N ALA A 73 -10.87 1.19 7.90
CA ALA A 73 -11.96 0.70 7.05
C ALA A 73 -12.68 -0.45 7.76
N PRO A 74 -13.54 -0.17 8.76
CA PRO A 74 -14.22 -1.20 9.53
C PRO A 74 -14.89 -2.24 8.61
N GLN A 75 -14.72 -3.52 8.93
CA GLN A 75 -15.25 -4.67 8.18
C GLN A 75 -14.59 -4.96 6.82
N ALA A 76 -13.57 -4.20 6.40
CA ALA A 76 -12.78 -4.58 5.24
C ALA A 76 -12.01 -5.88 5.54
N ASP A 77 -12.08 -6.83 4.61
CA ASP A 77 -11.44 -8.15 4.75
C ASP A 77 -10.15 -8.18 3.93
N LEU A 78 -9.00 -8.23 4.62
CA LEU A 78 -7.69 -8.20 3.99
C LEU A 78 -7.43 -9.37 3.05
N ARG A 79 -8.23 -10.44 3.10
CA ARG A 79 -8.04 -11.63 2.27
C ARG A 79 -8.61 -11.51 0.87
N THR A 80 -9.57 -10.59 0.67
CA THR A 80 -10.35 -10.51 -0.58
C THR A 80 -10.57 -9.08 -1.09
N ASP A 81 -10.41 -8.04 -0.27
CA ASP A 81 -10.78 -6.68 -0.63
C ASP A 81 -9.73 -5.92 -1.46
N LEU A 82 -8.63 -6.56 -1.83
CA LEU A 82 -7.59 -6.00 -2.68
C LEU A 82 -7.64 -6.64 -4.08
N PRO A 83 -7.29 -5.89 -5.14
CA PRO A 83 -7.40 -6.38 -6.51
C PRO A 83 -6.40 -7.48 -6.85
N ARG A 84 -5.30 -7.59 -6.09
CA ARG A 84 -4.23 -8.56 -6.30
C ARG A 84 -3.31 -8.64 -5.09
N TYR A 85 -2.77 -9.82 -4.85
CA TYR A 85 -1.80 -10.14 -3.83
C TYR A 85 -0.53 -10.71 -4.45
N ARG A 86 0.61 -10.46 -3.80
CA ARG A 86 1.88 -11.12 -4.10
C ARG A 86 2.27 -12.02 -2.95
N VAL A 87 2.47 -13.30 -3.23
CA VAL A 87 2.83 -14.30 -2.23
C VAL A 87 4.33 -14.53 -2.27
N TYR A 88 5.00 -14.32 -1.14
CA TYR A 88 6.44 -14.52 -1.00
C TYR A 88 6.74 -15.73 -0.11
N ARG A 89 7.69 -16.56 -0.52
CA ARG A 89 8.26 -17.66 0.29
C ARG A 89 9.78 -17.59 0.18
N ASP A 90 10.47 -17.67 1.31
CA ASP A 90 11.94 -17.60 1.37
C ASP A 90 12.53 -16.38 0.62
N GLY A 91 11.84 -15.25 0.67
CA GLY A 91 12.23 -14.02 0.00
C GLY A 91 11.99 -13.99 -1.51
N GLN A 92 11.38 -15.01 -2.10
CA GLN A 92 11.07 -15.11 -3.53
C GLN A 92 9.57 -14.96 -3.78
N LEU A 93 9.20 -14.25 -4.85
CA LEU A 93 7.82 -14.18 -5.32
C LEU A 93 7.45 -15.53 -5.94
N VAL A 94 6.48 -16.22 -5.37
CA VAL A 94 6.05 -17.55 -5.83
C VAL A 94 4.68 -17.57 -6.47
N ASP A 95 3.84 -16.55 -6.21
CA ASP A 95 2.48 -16.50 -6.75
C ASP A 95 1.92 -15.06 -6.81
N GLU A 96 0.96 -14.85 -7.71
CA GLU A 96 0.12 -13.64 -7.78
C GLU A 96 -1.35 -14.05 -7.88
N VAL A 97 -2.11 -13.80 -6.81
CA VAL A 97 -3.51 -14.27 -6.66
C VAL A 97 -4.47 -13.11 -6.41
N LEU A 98 -5.76 -13.35 -6.61
CA LEU A 98 -6.83 -12.36 -6.34
C LEU A 98 -7.48 -12.55 -4.96
N ASP A 99 -7.21 -13.68 -4.31
CA ASP A 99 -7.79 -14.08 -3.02
C ASP A 99 -6.73 -14.88 -2.24
N ILE A 100 -6.56 -14.59 -0.95
CA ILE A 100 -5.62 -15.28 -0.06
C ILE A 100 -6.30 -16.01 1.11
N THR A 101 -7.61 -16.23 1.05
CA THR A 101 -8.41 -16.91 2.08
C THR A 101 -7.85 -18.30 2.39
N SER A 102 -7.43 -19.05 1.37
CA SER A 102 -6.81 -20.37 1.52
C SER A 102 -5.37 -20.34 2.04
N LEU A 103 -4.70 -19.18 1.98
CA LEU A 103 -3.33 -18.98 2.44
C LEU A 103 -3.26 -18.36 3.84
N TRP A 104 -4.37 -17.83 4.34
CA TRP A 104 -4.44 -17.17 5.64
C TRP A 104 -4.14 -18.15 6.78
N GLN A 105 -3.43 -17.68 7.80
CA GLN A 105 -3.06 -18.46 8.98
C GLN A 105 -3.58 -17.77 10.24
N ASP A 106 -3.85 -18.56 11.28
CA ASP A 106 -4.41 -18.07 12.55
C ASP A 106 -3.44 -17.16 13.34
N ASP A 107 -2.19 -17.06 12.89
CA ASP A 107 -1.17 -16.18 13.47
C ASP A 107 -0.78 -15.01 12.55
N PHE A 108 -1.43 -14.84 11.40
CA PHE A 108 -1.11 -13.74 10.49
C PHE A 108 -1.50 -12.38 11.07
N VAL A 109 -0.59 -11.41 10.90
CA VAL A 109 -0.77 -10.01 11.28
C VAL A 109 -0.67 -9.16 10.02
N GLY A 110 -1.73 -8.40 9.73
CA GLY A 110 -1.78 -7.45 8.63
C GLY A 110 -1.28 -6.08 9.05
N PHE A 111 -0.39 -5.50 8.26
CA PHE A 111 0.15 -4.14 8.41
C PHE A 111 -0.29 -3.29 7.23
N LEU A 112 -1.08 -2.25 7.53
CA LEU A 112 -1.54 -1.29 6.55
C LEU A 112 -0.60 -0.11 6.61
N ILE A 113 0.17 0.08 5.54
CA ILE A 113 1.21 1.10 5.44
C ILE A 113 0.71 2.19 4.50
N GLY A 114 0.89 3.46 4.88
CA GLY A 114 0.48 4.60 4.09
C GLY A 114 1.00 4.53 2.66
N CYS A 115 0.16 4.97 1.73
CA CYS A 115 0.50 5.08 0.33
C CYS A 115 0.73 6.54 -0.06
N SER A 116 1.63 6.78 -1.01
CA SER A 116 1.84 8.12 -1.58
C SER A 116 0.67 8.60 -2.44
N PHE A 117 -0.35 7.78 -2.69
CA PHE A 117 -1.49 8.13 -3.53
C PHE A 117 -2.39 9.21 -2.91
N SER A 118 -2.44 9.34 -1.58
CA SER A 118 -3.15 10.44 -0.94
C SER A 118 -2.53 11.81 -1.25
N PHE A 119 -1.20 11.88 -1.44
CA PHE A 119 -0.52 13.10 -1.89
C PHE A 119 -0.84 13.45 -3.36
N GLU A 120 -1.21 12.48 -4.19
CA GLU A 120 -1.53 12.73 -5.60
C GLU A 120 -2.83 13.51 -5.78
N ALA A 121 -3.81 13.30 -4.90
CA ALA A 121 -5.04 14.09 -4.90
C ALA A 121 -4.74 15.58 -4.65
N GLU A 122 -3.85 15.89 -3.70
CA GLU A 122 -3.45 17.26 -3.38
C GLU A 122 -2.62 17.89 -4.51
N LEU A 123 -1.73 17.13 -5.14
CA LEU A 123 -1.01 17.59 -6.34
C LEU A 123 -1.98 17.98 -7.46
N LEU A 124 -2.97 17.13 -7.75
CA LEU A 124 -3.98 17.40 -8.77
C LEU A 124 -4.83 18.62 -8.42
N ALA A 125 -5.22 18.78 -7.14
CA ALA A 125 -5.94 19.97 -6.67
C ALA A 125 -5.12 21.26 -6.83
N ALA A 126 -3.79 21.18 -6.73
CA ALA A 126 -2.86 22.28 -6.98
C ALA A 126 -2.49 22.48 -8.46
N ASN A 127 -3.15 21.78 -9.39
CA ASN A 127 -2.85 21.77 -10.83
C ASN A 127 -1.44 21.29 -11.19
N ILE A 128 -0.85 20.41 -10.36
CA ILE A 128 0.40 19.72 -10.65
C ILE A 128 0.08 18.36 -11.30
N PRO A 129 0.52 18.11 -12.54
CA PRO A 129 0.18 16.88 -13.25
C PRO A 129 0.84 15.66 -12.60
N VAL A 130 0.10 14.55 -12.60
CA VAL A 130 0.56 13.25 -12.11
C VAL A 130 0.62 12.28 -13.27
N ARG A 131 1.80 12.19 -13.92
CA ARG A 131 1.94 11.54 -15.24
C ARG A 131 1.43 10.11 -15.29
N HIS A 132 1.64 9.28 -14.27
CA HIS A 132 1.15 7.89 -14.31
C HIS A 132 -0.37 7.80 -14.29
N ILE A 133 -1.07 8.77 -13.69
CA ILE A 133 -2.54 8.86 -13.77
C ILE A 133 -2.96 9.28 -15.19
N GLU A 134 -2.27 10.24 -15.81
CA GLU A 134 -2.60 10.71 -17.18
C GLU A 134 -2.50 9.62 -18.25
N VAL A 135 -1.70 8.58 -18.01
CA VAL A 135 -1.43 7.50 -18.96
C VAL A 135 -1.93 6.13 -18.47
N ASP A 136 -2.83 6.11 -17.49
CA ASP A 136 -3.43 4.90 -16.91
C ASP A 136 -2.39 3.82 -16.53
N SER A 137 -1.27 4.25 -15.95
CA SER A 137 -0.15 3.39 -15.55
C SER A 137 0.06 3.39 -14.04
N ASN A 138 0.78 2.38 -13.55
CA ASN A 138 1.30 2.42 -12.20
C ASN A 138 2.45 3.43 -12.07
N VAL A 139 2.63 4.00 -10.87
CA VAL A 139 3.74 4.90 -10.56
C VAL A 139 5.07 4.15 -10.68
N PRO A 140 6.11 4.72 -11.31
CA PRO A 140 7.41 4.08 -11.37
C PRO A 140 8.06 4.09 -9.97
N MET A 141 8.51 2.93 -9.53
CA MET A 141 9.16 2.73 -8.22
C MET A 141 10.58 2.19 -8.40
N TYR A 142 11.52 2.68 -7.59
CA TYR A 142 12.93 2.35 -7.69
C TYR A 142 13.50 1.93 -6.33
N ARG A 143 14.30 0.86 -6.32
CA ARG A 143 15.13 0.49 -5.18
C ARG A 143 16.36 1.39 -5.18
N THR A 144 16.55 2.14 -4.10
CA THR A 144 17.70 3.05 -3.96
C THR A 144 18.92 2.33 -3.37
N ASN A 145 20.02 3.06 -3.22
CA ASN A 145 21.17 2.66 -2.39
C ASN A 145 21.10 3.26 -0.97
N ILE A 146 20.00 3.91 -0.59
CA ILE A 146 19.81 4.51 0.74
C ILE A 146 19.27 3.41 1.66
N PRO A 147 19.98 3.03 2.74
CA PRO A 147 19.53 1.98 3.63
C PRO A 147 18.42 2.47 4.57
N CYS A 148 17.45 1.61 4.85
CA CYS A 148 16.60 1.74 6.04
C CYS A 148 17.42 1.44 7.30
N HIS A 149 16.98 1.97 8.44
CA HIS A 149 17.45 1.55 9.75
C HIS A 149 16.99 0.11 10.03
N PRO A 150 17.89 -0.86 10.22
CA PRO A 150 17.50 -2.25 10.43
C PRO A 150 16.82 -2.46 11.79
N ALA A 151 15.91 -3.44 11.86
CA ALA A 151 15.29 -3.86 13.12
C ALA A 151 14.97 -5.36 13.09
N GLY A 152 15.56 -6.11 14.02
CA GLY A 152 15.42 -7.57 14.08
C GLY A 152 15.85 -8.22 12.77
N ARG A 153 14.96 -9.01 12.17
CA ARG A 153 15.18 -9.68 10.87
C ARG A 153 15.11 -8.74 9.66
N PHE A 154 14.56 -7.54 9.80
CA PHE A 154 14.26 -6.67 8.67
C PHE A 154 15.37 -5.65 8.40
N HIS A 155 15.85 -5.65 7.17
CA HIS A 155 16.79 -4.68 6.61
C HIS A 155 16.59 -4.58 5.10
N GLY A 156 16.99 -3.45 4.50
CA GLY A 156 16.88 -3.25 3.06
C GLY A 156 17.01 -1.79 2.66
N PRO A 157 17.11 -1.51 1.36
CA PRO A 157 17.10 -0.14 0.86
C PRO A 157 15.70 0.45 0.86
N VAL A 158 15.63 1.79 0.94
CA VAL A 158 14.41 2.55 0.70
C VAL A 158 13.96 2.36 -0.76
N VAL A 159 12.66 2.13 -0.96
CA VAL A 159 12.00 2.21 -2.26
C VAL A 159 11.36 3.58 -2.41
N VAL A 160 11.58 4.24 -3.55
CA VAL A 160 11.01 5.56 -3.86
C VAL A 160 10.10 5.49 -5.08
N SER A 161 9.03 6.29 -5.08
CA SER A 161 8.20 6.56 -6.26
C SER A 161 8.68 7.82 -6.96
N MET A 162 8.78 7.82 -8.30
CA MET A 162 9.20 9.00 -9.07
C MET A 162 8.00 9.64 -9.79
N ARG A 163 7.90 10.97 -9.75
CA ARG A 163 6.92 11.75 -10.50
C ARG A 163 7.66 12.80 -11.33
N PRO A 164 7.57 12.78 -12.67
CA PRO A 164 8.21 13.78 -13.50
C PRO A 164 7.46 15.12 -13.35
N MET A 165 8.21 16.18 -13.07
CA MET A 165 7.67 17.53 -12.86
C MET A 165 8.59 18.55 -13.51
N LEU A 166 8.02 19.68 -13.96
CA LEU A 166 8.83 20.88 -14.24
C LEU A 166 9.45 21.40 -12.95
N ALA A 167 10.58 22.10 -13.04
CA ALA A 167 11.30 22.60 -11.86
C ALA A 167 10.41 23.44 -10.92
N GLN A 168 9.56 24.31 -11.49
CA GLN A 168 8.62 25.13 -10.71
C GLN A 168 7.56 24.27 -9.99
N GLN A 169 7.04 23.24 -10.65
CA GLN A 169 6.08 22.30 -10.07
C GLN A 169 6.72 21.50 -8.94
N ALA A 170 7.99 21.08 -9.10
CA ALA A 170 8.71 20.36 -8.06
C ALA A 170 8.90 21.21 -6.79
N ILE A 171 9.19 22.50 -6.92
CA ILE A 171 9.28 23.41 -5.77
C ILE A 171 7.90 23.53 -5.09
N GLN A 172 6.84 23.77 -5.87
CA GLN A 172 5.48 23.87 -5.34
C GLN A 172 5.04 22.57 -4.64
N ALA A 173 5.40 21.40 -5.17
CA ALA A 173 5.05 20.10 -4.60
C ALA A 173 5.65 19.87 -3.20
N THR A 174 6.75 20.54 -2.82
CA THR A 174 7.38 20.35 -1.50
C THR A 174 6.65 21.03 -0.34
N ILE A 175 5.70 21.92 -0.65
CA ILE A 175 4.96 22.71 0.35
C ILE A 175 3.46 22.38 0.37
N ILE A 176 3.04 21.38 -0.39
CA ILE A 176 1.71 20.76 -0.36
C ILE A 176 1.75 19.63 0.67
#